data_AF-E8KE71-F1
#
_entry.id   AF-E8KE71-F1
#
_cell.length_a   1.000
_cell.length_b   1.000
_cell.length_c   1.000
_cell.angle_alpha   90.00
_cell.angle_beta   90.00
_cell.angle_gamma   90.00
#
_symmetry.space_group_name_H-M   'P 1'
#
loop_
_entity.id
_entity.type
_entity.pdbx_description
1 polymer ?
#
loop_
_entity_poly.entity_id
_entity_poly.type
_entity_poly.pdbx_seq_one_letter_code
_entity_poly.pdbx_strand_id
1 'polypeptide(L)'
;MIGNNMQFSKMHGLGNDFMVIDGVTQNVYLTEDVIRKLADRHTGVGFDQLLLVEPPYDPDLDFHYRIFNADGSEVAQCGNGARCFARFVTLKGLTNKQDIHVSTAKGKMILTLKGEEKVRVNMGEPIWEPAQVPFTANKFEKNYILRTDLQTVLCGVVSMGNPHCVLQVEDIKTAPVNELGPLLENHERFPERANIGFIQVVNRNHIKLRVFERGAGETQACGSGACGAVAVGIMQGLLDSNVQVDLPGGSLQIEWKGVGHPLYMTGDATHIYDGFIKL
;
A
#
# COMPACT_ATOMS: atom_id res chain seq x y z
N MET A 1 12.57 -9.87 37.16
CA MET A 1 13.04 -9.08 36.00
C MET A 1 12.56 -9.79 34.75
N ILE A 2 11.36 -9.46 34.25
CA ILE A 2 10.88 -9.97 32.98
C ILE A 2 11.57 -9.11 31.93
N GLY A 3 12.60 -9.64 31.27
CA GLY A 3 13.19 -8.95 30.14
C GLY A 3 12.15 -8.91 29.02
N ASN A 4 11.82 -7.73 28.50
CA ASN A 4 10.95 -7.57 27.33
C ASN A 4 11.72 -8.00 26.07
N ASN A 5 11.93 -9.31 25.99
CA ASN A 5 12.50 -10.01 24.88
C ASN A 5 11.41 -10.17 23.81
N MET A 6 11.69 -9.77 22.58
CA MET A 6 10.72 -9.75 21.49
C MET A 6 11.29 -10.45 20.25
N GLN A 7 10.56 -11.46 19.77
CA GLN A 7 10.81 -12.11 18.49
C GLN A 7 10.10 -11.37 17.36
N PHE A 8 10.73 -11.34 16.19
CA PHE A 8 10.18 -10.73 15.00
C PHE A 8 10.65 -11.45 13.73
N SER A 9 9.97 -11.21 12.62
CA SER A 9 10.44 -11.56 11.28
C SER A 9 10.65 -10.31 10.45
N LYS A 10 11.71 -10.28 9.67
CA LYS A 10 11.92 -9.27 8.63
C LYS A 10 11.35 -9.78 7.31
N MET A 11 10.54 -8.97 6.66
CA MET A 11 9.86 -9.31 5.41
C MET A 11 9.89 -8.13 4.44
N HIS A 12 9.59 -8.37 3.16
CA HIS A 12 9.31 -7.27 2.22
C HIS A 12 8.25 -7.66 1.19
N GLY A 13 7.53 -6.66 0.69
CA GLY A 13 6.66 -6.78 -0.47
C GLY A 13 7.16 -5.82 -1.56
N LEU A 14 7.83 -6.34 -2.59
CA LEU A 14 8.41 -5.54 -3.69
C LEU A 14 9.34 -4.40 -3.20
N GLY A 15 10.30 -4.72 -2.33
CA GLY A 15 11.24 -3.76 -1.76
C GLY A 15 10.73 -2.92 -0.58
N ASN A 16 9.42 -2.75 -0.40
CA ASN A 16 8.86 -2.13 0.80
C ASN A 16 8.98 -3.10 1.99
N ASP A 17 9.83 -2.77 2.97
CA ASP A 17 10.31 -3.70 3.99
C ASP A 17 9.69 -3.49 5.38
N PHE A 18 9.47 -4.61 6.06
CA PHE A 18 8.68 -4.70 7.27
C PHE A 18 9.40 -5.44 8.38
N MET A 19 9.22 -4.95 9.61
CA MET A 19 9.39 -5.75 10.83
C MET A 19 8.01 -6.27 11.25
N VAL A 20 7.81 -7.59 11.22
CA VAL A 20 6.53 -8.24 11.56
C VAL A 20 6.64 -8.93 12.91
N ILE A 21 5.71 -8.66 13.81
CA ILE A 21 5.72 -9.15 15.18
C ILE A 21 4.43 -9.93 15.46
N ASP A 22 4.59 -11.11 16.03
CA ASP A 22 3.49 -11.90 16.60
C ASP A 22 3.16 -11.39 18.01
N GLY A 23 2.08 -10.61 18.11
CA GLY A 23 1.47 -10.17 19.36
C GLY A 23 0.32 -11.08 19.84
N VAL A 24 0.08 -12.22 19.19
CA VAL A 24 -0.86 -13.26 19.65
C VAL A 24 -0.20 -14.14 20.70
N THR A 25 1.05 -14.55 20.45
CA THR A 25 1.82 -15.42 21.36
C THR A 25 2.75 -14.66 22.30
N GLN A 26 3.02 -13.38 22.01
CA GLN A 26 3.89 -12.52 22.83
C GLN A 26 3.11 -11.31 23.36
N ASN A 27 3.38 -10.90 24.60
CA ASN A 27 2.86 -9.63 25.12
C ASN A 27 3.79 -8.49 24.68
N VAL A 28 3.34 -7.69 23.71
CA VAL A 28 4.14 -6.67 23.03
C VAL A 28 3.61 -5.28 23.39
N TYR A 29 4.48 -4.44 23.94
CA TYR A 29 4.17 -3.03 24.19
C TYR A 29 5.19 -2.16 23.46
N LEU A 30 4.72 -1.41 22.45
CA LEU A 30 5.54 -0.56 21.61
C LEU A 30 5.10 0.89 21.80
N THR A 31 6.01 1.73 22.30
CA THR A 31 5.83 3.19 22.24
C THR A 31 6.37 3.73 20.92
N GLU A 32 5.93 4.92 20.52
CA GLU A 32 6.46 5.56 19.30
C GLU A 32 7.99 5.71 19.33
N ASP A 33 8.56 6.05 20.49
CA ASP A 33 10.01 6.16 20.67
C ASP A 33 10.74 4.83 20.43
N VAL A 34 10.15 3.72 20.86
CA VAL A 34 10.70 2.38 20.61
C VAL A 34 10.62 2.07 19.12
N ILE A 35 9.49 2.34 18.47
CA ILE A 35 9.31 2.11 17.03
C ILE A 35 10.34 2.91 16.23
N ARG A 36 10.52 4.20 16.53
CA ARG A 36 11.54 5.06 15.88
C ARG A 36 12.95 4.49 16.00
N LYS A 37 13.33 4.02 17.19
CA LYS A 37 14.65 3.40 17.42
C LYS A 37 14.82 2.11 16.62
N LEU A 38 13.79 1.27 16.56
CA LEU A 38 13.83 0.03 15.79
C LEU A 38 13.86 0.28 14.28
N ALA A 39 13.18 1.34 13.82
CA ALA A 39 13.07 1.70 12.41
C ALA A 39 14.36 2.27 11.82
N ASP A 40 15.25 2.83 12.65
CA ASP A 40 16.53 3.37 12.17
C ASP A 40 17.35 2.28 11.45
N ARG A 41 17.76 2.58 10.22
CA ARG A 41 18.43 1.60 9.34
C ARG A 41 19.90 1.34 9.69
N HIS A 42 20.52 2.18 10.52
CA HIS A 42 21.93 2.06 10.87
C HIS A 42 22.16 1.53 12.29
N THR A 43 21.24 1.87 13.20
CA THR A 43 21.36 1.61 14.64
C THR A 43 20.21 0.75 15.17
N GLY A 44 19.17 0.54 14.37
CA GLY A 44 18.03 -0.33 14.66
C GLY A 44 17.99 -1.57 13.78
N VAL A 45 16.79 -2.13 13.66
CA VAL A 45 16.48 -3.23 12.72
C VAL A 45 16.40 -2.71 11.29
N GLY A 46 15.91 -1.47 11.12
CA GLY A 46 15.68 -0.85 9.83
C GLY A 46 14.42 -1.37 9.15
N PHE A 47 13.43 -0.52 8.89
CA PHE A 47 12.23 -0.88 8.12
C PHE A 47 11.46 0.37 7.67
N ASP A 48 10.63 0.23 6.65
CA ASP A 48 9.65 1.27 6.30
C ASP A 48 8.46 1.26 7.28
N GLN A 49 7.94 0.07 7.61
CA GLN A 49 6.85 -0.09 8.58
C GLN A 49 7.03 -1.30 9.51
N LEU A 50 6.43 -1.21 10.69
CA LEU A 50 6.24 -2.31 11.63
C LEU A 50 4.81 -2.83 11.52
N LEU A 51 4.65 -4.15 11.44
CA LEU A 51 3.37 -4.84 11.42
C LEU A 51 3.20 -5.63 12.72
N LEU A 52 2.08 -5.41 13.41
CA LEU A 52 1.74 -6.15 14.62
C LEU A 52 0.52 -7.03 14.36
N VAL A 53 0.68 -8.33 14.60
CA VAL A 53 -0.38 -9.32 14.55
C VAL A 53 -0.97 -9.48 15.94
N GLU A 54 -2.21 -9.06 16.13
CA GLU A 54 -2.91 -9.13 17.42
C GLU A 54 -4.09 -10.09 17.37
N PRO A 55 -4.54 -10.59 18.54
CA PRO A 55 -5.81 -11.30 18.63
C PRO A 55 -6.97 -10.45 18.09
N PRO A 56 -7.96 -11.05 17.43
CA PRO A 56 -9.10 -10.31 16.91
C PRO A 56 -9.99 -9.81 18.06
N TYR A 57 -10.56 -8.61 17.91
CA TYR A 57 -11.61 -8.11 18.81
C TYR A 57 -12.99 -8.70 18.49
N ASP A 58 -13.20 -9.08 17.24
CA ASP A 58 -14.42 -9.68 16.71
C ASP A 58 -14.18 -11.19 16.53
N PRO A 59 -14.97 -12.07 17.18
CA PRO A 59 -14.76 -13.52 17.11
C PRO A 59 -14.96 -14.13 15.72
N ASP A 60 -15.59 -13.40 14.78
CA ASP A 60 -15.75 -13.85 13.39
C ASP A 60 -14.50 -13.59 12.52
N LEU A 61 -13.47 -12.93 13.07
CA LEU A 61 -12.21 -12.64 12.40
C LEU A 61 -11.08 -13.51 12.93
N ASP A 62 -10.04 -13.66 12.12
CA ASP A 62 -8.86 -14.46 12.47
C ASP A 62 -7.85 -13.65 13.28
N PHE A 63 -7.64 -12.37 12.92
CA PHE A 63 -6.64 -11.51 13.55
C PHE A 63 -7.03 -10.02 13.51
N HIS A 64 -6.38 -9.24 14.36
CA HIS A 64 -6.30 -7.79 14.24
C HIS A 64 -4.92 -7.37 13.72
N TYR A 65 -4.89 -6.43 12.79
CA TYR A 65 -3.70 -6.01 12.06
C TYR A 65 -3.46 -4.51 12.27
N ARG A 66 -2.34 -4.19 12.94
CA ARG A 66 -1.88 -2.81 13.18
C ARG A 66 -0.58 -2.53 12.44
N ILE A 67 -0.40 -1.28 12.04
CA ILE A 67 0.68 -0.83 11.17
C ILE A 67 1.25 0.46 11.71
N PHE A 68 2.56 0.50 11.89
CA PHE A 68 3.27 1.70 12.32
C PHE A 68 4.31 2.09 11.30
N ASN A 69 4.39 3.37 10.96
CA ASN A 69 5.47 3.90 10.14
C ASN A 69 6.77 4.00 10.95
N ALA A 70 7.88 4.19 10.23
CA ALA A 70 9.19 4.42 10.82
C ALA A 70 9.25 5.60 11.82
N ASP A 71 8.37 6.60 11.70
CA ASP A 71 8.27 7.73 12.63
C ASP A 71 7.49 7.42 13.92
N GLY A 72 6.93 6.20 14.02
CA GLY A 72 6.12 5.73 15.14
C GLY A 72 4.62 5.94 14.97
N SER A 73 4.17 6.68 13.95
CA SER A 73 2.75 6.93 13.71
C SER A 73 2.01 5.67 13.27
N GLU A 74 0.81 5.46 13.81
CA GLU A 74 -0.07 4.36 13.40
C GLU A 74 -0.87 4.73 12.15
N VAL A 75 -0.88 3.85 11.16
CA VAL A 75 -1.66 4.01 9.92
C VAL A 75 -2.64 2.86 9.75
N ALA A 76 -3.75 3.16 9.09
CA ALA A 76 -4.86 2.22 9.02
C ALA A 76 -4.77 1.19 7.88
N GLN A 77 -3.87 1.39 6.91
CA GLN A 77 -3.78 0.51 5.75
C GLN A 77 -2.40 0.51 5.09
N CYS A 78 -1.92 -0.68 4.71
CA CYS A 78 -0.74 -0.86 3.87
C CYS A 78 -0.94 -2.12 3.01
N GLY A 79 -1.11 -1.94 1.69
CA GLY A 79 -1.36 -3.06 0.79
C GLY A 79 -0.20 -4.06 0.69
N ASN A 80 1.05 -3.59 0.74
CA ASN A 80 2.23 -4.46 0.79
C ASN A 80 2.31 -5.19 2.13
N GLY A 81 2.04 -4.48 3.22
CA GLY A 81 2.05 -5.03 4.56
C GLY A 81 1.00 -6.12 4.75
N ALA A 82 -0.20 -5.96 4.18
CA ALA A 82 -1.25 -6.99 4.20
C ALA A 82 -0.79 -8.31 3.54
N ARG A 83 0.00 -8.24 2.47
CA ARG A 83 0.58 -9.46 1.85
C ARG A 83 1.61 -10.11 2.77
N CYS A 84 2.52 -9.32 3.33
CA CYS A 84 3.50 -9.81 4.31
C CYS A 84 2.84 -10.43 5.54
N PHE A 85 1.78 -9.80 6.05
CA PHE A 85 0.97 -10.30 7.15
C PHE A 85 0.41 -11.71 6.86
N ALA A 86 -0.27 -11.89 5.73
CA ALA A 86 -0.84 -13.18 5.36
C ALA A 86 0.22 -14.29 5.26
N ARG A 87 1.38 -13.98 4.65
CA ARG A 87 2.50 -14.93 4.60
C ARG A 87 3.06 -15.20 6.00
N PHE A 88 3.21 -14.19 6.85
CA PHE A 88 3.73 -14.33 8.20
C PHE A 88 2.88 -15.28 9.05
N VAL A 89 1.57 -15.03 9.15
CA VAL A 89 0.69 -15.85 9.99
C VAL A 89 0.61 -17.31 9.52
N THR A 90 0.79 -17.54 8.21
CA THR A 90 0.88 -18.88 7.63
C THR A 90 2.22 -19.52 7.93
N LEU A 91 3.33 -18.81 7.69
CA LEU A 91 4.70 -19.30 7.90
C LEU A 91 4.97 -19.64 9.36
N LYS A 92 4.42 -18.86 10.29
CA LYS A 92 4.53 -19.06 11.73
C LYS A 92 3.51 -20.05 12.30
N GLY A 93 2.65 -20.62 11.46
CA GLY A 93 1.65 -21.60 11.89
C GLY A 93 0.56 -21.04 12.80
N LEU A 94 0.33 -19.72 12.76
CA LEU A 94 -0.75 -19.05 13.50
C LEU A 94 -2.11 -19.35 12.86
N THR A 95 -2.14 -19.68 11.57
CA THR A 95 -3.31 -20.19 10.86
C THR A 95 -2.88 -21.10 9.70
N ASN A 96 -3.78 -21.97 9.26
CA ASN A 96 -3.65 -22.79 8.04
C ASN A 96 -4.74 -22.47 7.01
N LYS A 97 -5.54 -21.41 7.23
CA LYS A 97 -6.61 -21.00 6.32
C LYS A 97 -6.02 -20.42 5.02
N GLN A 98 -6.69 -20.70 3.90
CA GLN A 98 -6.36 -20.08 2.62
C GLN A 98 -6.86 -18.63 2.55
N ASP A 99 -8.07 -18.37 3.03
CA ASP A 99 -8.67 -17.05 3.16
C ASP A 99 -8.60 -16.60 4.62
N ILE A 100 -7.88 -15.52 4.87
CA ILE A 100 -7.61 -15.00 6.21
C ILE A 100 -8.37 -13.69 6.37
N HIS A 101 -9.27 -13.66 7.36
CA HIS A 101 -10.15 -12.55 7.66
C HIS A 101 -9.51 -11.67 8.73
N VAL A 102 -9.18 -10.43 8.40
CA VAL A 102 -8.46 -9.53 9.32
C VAL A 102 -9.23 -8.23 9.52
N SER A 103 -9.12 -7.66 10.71
CA SER A 103 -9.53 -6.26 10.96
C SER A 103 -8.32 -5.34 10.96
N THR A 104 -8.50 -4.11 10.50
CA THR A 104 -7.59 -2.98 10.71
C THR A 104 -8.34 -1.83 11.37
N ALA A 105 -7.65 -0.74 11.67
CA ALA A 105 -8.27 0.47 12.21
C ALA A 105 -9.40 1.06 11.33
N LYS A 106 -9.43 0.76 10.01
CA LYS A 106 -10.43 1.31 9.07
C LYS A 106 -11.46 0.29 8.56
N GLY A 107 -11.36 -0.99 8.91
CA GLY A 107 -12.35 -1.97 8.47
C GLY A 107 -11.85 -3.41 8.45
N LYS A 108 -12.53 -4.24 7.66
CA LYS A 108 -12.24 -5.68 7.51
C LYS A 108 -11.65 -5.94 6.13
N MET A 109 -10.74 -6.91 6.04
CA MET A 109 -10.14 -7.36 4.78
C MET A 109 -10.08 -8.89 4.72
N ILE A 110 -10.03 -9.41 3.49
CA ILE A 110 -9.78 -10.82 3.21
C ILE A 110 -8.47 -10.93 2.44
N LEU A 111 -7.57 -11.75 2.97
CA LEU A 111 -6.26 -12.03 2.41
C LEU A 111 -6.25 -13.49 1.95
N THR A 112 -6.17 -13.69 0.63
CA THR A 112 -6.22 -15.03 0.03
C THR A 112 -4.82 -15.46 -0.39
N LEU A 113 -4.32 -16.55 0.17
CA LEU A 113 -3.06 -17.15 -0.27
C LEU A 113 -3.21 -17.75 -1.67
N LYS A 114 -2.26 -17.43 -2.56
CA LYS A 114 -2.16 -17.95 -3.92
C LYS A 114 -0.82 -18.65 -4.09
N GLY A 115 -0.80 -19.96 -3.88
CA GLY A 115 0.44 -20.75 -3.91
C GLY A 115 1.42 -20.34 -2.82
N GLU A 116 2.72 -20.53 -3.09
CA GLU A 116 3.79 -20.40 -2.09
C GLU A 116 4.39 -18.99 -1.95
N GLU A 117 4.04 -18.04 -2.81
CA GLU A 117 4.69 -16.72 -2.80
C GLU A 117 3.71 -15.55 -2.87
N LYS A 118 2.51 -15.79 -3.44
CA LYS A 118 1.55 -14.72 -3.73
C LYS A 118 0.43 -14.63 -2.70
N VAL A 119 -0.02 -13.40 -2.50
CA VAL A 119 -1.22 -13.07 -1.73
C VAL A 119 -2.10 -12.17 -2.56
N ARG A 120 -3.37 -12.54 -2.68
CA ARG A 120 -4.43 -11.70 -3.24
C ARG A 120 -5.11 -10.96 -2.09
N VAL A 121 -5.21 -9.65 -2.22
CA VAL A 121 -5.83 -8.74 -1.24
C VAL A 121 -7.07 -8.15 -1.89
N ASN A 122 -8.19 -8.18 -1.18
CA ASN A 122 -9.36 -7.37 -1.51
C ASN A 122 -9.12 -5.94 -1.04
N MET A 123 -8.95 -5.01 -1.99
CA MET A 123 -8.64 -3.60 -1.72
C MET A 123 -9.91 -2.73 -1.58
N GLY A 124 -11.09 -3.34 -1.63
CA GLY A 124 -12.37 -2.63 -1.65
C GLY A 124 -12.66 -1.99 -3.01
N GLU A 125 -13.76 -1.25 -3.08
CA GLU A 125 -14.16 -0.52 -4.27
C GLU A 125 -13.42 0.84 -4.36
N PRO A 126 -12.88 1.22 -5.52
CA PRO A 126 -12.32 2.56 -5.73
C PRO A 126 -13.37 3.66 -5.59
N ILE A 127 -13.02 4.74 -4.90
CA ILE A 127 -13.90 5.89 -4.64
C ILE A 127 -13.59 7.02 -5.62
N TRP A 128 -14.63 7.52 -6.30
CA TRP A 128 -14.51 8.48 -7.41
C TRP A 128 -15.07 9.87 -7.11
N GLU A 129 -16.00 9.97 -6.16
CA GLU A 129 -16.65 11.23 -5.81
C GLU A 129 -15.61 12.22 -5.24
N PRO A 130 -15.37 13.39 -5.86
CA PRO A 130 -14.27 14.27 -5.47
C PRO A 130 -14.24 14.61 -3.98
N ALA A 131 -15.39 14.88 -3.38
CA ALA A 131 -15.49 15.18 -1.94
C ALA A 131 -15.08 14.01 -1.02
N GLN A 132 -15.21 12.76 -1.49
CA GLN A 132 -14.79 11.57 -0.76
C GLN A 132 -13.31 11.20 -1.03
N VAL A 133 -12.69 11.77 -2.07
CA VAL A 133 -11.24 11.66 -2.37
C VAL A 133 -10.42 12.77 -1.69
N PRO A 134 -11.01 13.55 -0.78
CA PRO A 134 -10.64 14.95 -0.53
C PRO A 134 -9.97 15.68 -1.72
N PHE A 135 -10.73 15.86 -2.80
CA PHE A 135 -10.29 16.58 -4.00
C PHE A 135 -11.27 17.68 -4.38
N THR A 136 -10.76 18.90 -4.53
CA THR A 136 -11.56 20.08 -4.89
C THR A 136 -11.93 20.03 -6.37
N ALA A 137 -13.16 19.63 -6.69
CA ALA A 137 -13.74 19.69 -8.04
C ALA A 137 -15.26 19.90 -7.97
N ASN A 138 -15.83 20.59 -8.97
CA ASN A 138 -17.28 20.86 -9.01
C ASN A 138 -18.12 19.60 -9.28
N LYS A 139 -17.55 18.62 -9.98
CA LYS A 139 -18.20 17.36 -10.34
C LYS A 139 -17.15 16.31 -10.66
N PHE A 140 -17.58 15.06 -10.68
CA PHE A 140 -16.79 13.97 -11.21
C PHE A 140 -16.46 14.17 -12.70
N GLU A 141 -15.20 13.97 -13.05
CA GLU A 141 -14.69 13.85 -14.41
C GLU A 141 -13.67 12.73 -14.50
N LYS A 142 -13.56 12.08 -15.68
CA LYS A 142 -12.53 11.07 -15.92
C LYS A 142 -11.12 11.66 -15.99
N ASN A 143 -11.03 12.95 -16.29
CA ASN A 143 -9.80 13.70 -16.43
C ASN A 143 -9.98 15.10 -15.81
N TYR A 144 -9.03 15.49 -14.99
CA TYR A 144 -8.95 16.83 -14.41
C TYR A 144 -7.69 17.53 -14.90
N ILE A 145 -7.79 18.85 -15.04
CA ILE A 145 -6.67 19.72 -15.36
C ILE A 145 -6.09 20.26 -14.05
N LEU A 146 -4.80 20.02 -13.82
CA LEU A 146 -4.04 20.59 -12.70
C LEU A 146 -2.94 21.48 -13.26
N ARG A 147 -2.80 22.68 -12.72
CA ARG A 147 -1.77 23.64 -13.14
C ARG A 147 -0.71 23.70 -12.06
N THR A 148 0.51 23.36 -12.41
CA THR A 148 1.69 23.58 -11.55
C THR A 148 2.49 24.77 -12.05
N ASP A 149 3.53 25.15 -11.29
CA ASP A 149 4.48 26.19 -11.71
C ASP A 149 5.30 25.80 -12.95
N LEU A 150 5.42 24.49 -13.23
CA LEU A 150 6.18 23.97 -14.36
C LEU A 150 5.31 23.74 -15.60
N GLN A 151 4.15 23.10 -15.43
CA GLN A 151 3.28 22.78 -16.55
C GLN A 151 1.84 22.49 -16.12
N THR A 152 0.95 22.46 -17.11
CA THR A 152 -0.42 21.96 -16.94
C THR A 152 -0.45 20.47 -17.26
N VAL A 153 -1.06 19.69 -16.38
CA VAL A 153 -1.18 18.24 -16.54
C VAL A 153 -2.64 17.81 -16.57
N LEU A 154 -2.89 16.68 -17.24
CA LEU A 154 -4.16 15.98 -17.22
C LEU A 154 -4.02 14.72 -16.35
N CYS A 155 -4.95 14.52 -15.42
CA CYS A 155 -4.89 13.40 -14.49
C CYS A 155 -6.26 12.77 -14.20
N GLY A 156 -6.28 11.48 -13.89
CA GLY A 156 -7.40 10.86 -13.18
C GLY A 156 -7.21 10.96 -11.67
N VAL A 157 -8.30 11.04 -10.92
CA VAL A 157 -8.28 11.11 -9.46
C VAL A 157 -9.20 10.04 -8.88
N VAL A 158 -8.69 9.29 -7.90
CA VAL A 158 -9.39 8.18 -7.25
C VAL A 158 -8.88 8.01 -5.82
N SER A 159 -9.70 7.46 -4.93
CA SER A 159 -9.27 7.03 -3.60
C SER A 159 -9.37 5.52 -3.44
N MET A 160 -8.33 4.92 -2.86
CA MET A 160 -8.32 3.52 -2.39
C MET A 160 -8.39 3.47 -0.85
N GLY A 161 -9.00 4.48 -0.23
CA GLY A 161 -8.90 4.78 1.20
C GLY A 161 -7.83 5.84 1.53
N ASN A 162 -7.03 6.21 0.53
CA ASN A 162 -6.12 7.34 0.48
C ASN A 162 -6.15 7.96 -0.94
N PRO A 163 -5.89 9.28 -1.10
CA PRO A 163 -6.01 9.97 -2.39
C PRO A 163 -4.88 9.62 -3.37
N HIS A 164 -5.24 9.39 -4.64
CA HIS A 164 -4.33 9.16 -5.76
C HIS A 164 -4.65 10.09 -6.93
N CYS A 165 -3.60 10.65 -7.52
CA CYS A 165 -3.62 11.42 -8.75
C CYS A 165 -2.76 10.69 -9.78
N VAL A 166 -3.34 10.32 -10.93
CA VAL A 166 -2.70 9.44 -11.91
C VAL A 166 -2.54 10.18 -13.24
N LEU A 167 -1.30 10.25 -13.71
CA LEU A 167 -0.91 10.94 -14.92
C LEU A 167 -0.36 9.95 -15.94
N GLN A 168 -0.80 10.03 -17.18
CA GLN A 168 -0.20 9.27 -18.27
C GLN A 168 1.06 9.97 -18.78
N VAL A 169 2.12 9.19 -18.99
CA VAL A 169 3.41 9.62 -19.55
C VAL A 169 3.80 8.74 -20.73
N GLU A 170 4.61 9.28 -21.65
CA GLU A 170 5.08 8.55 -22.83
C GLU A 170 6.16 7.51 -22.49
N ASP A 171 7.15 7.88 -21.67
CA ASP A 171 8.21 6.99 -21.18
C ASP A 171 8.36 7.13 -19.65
N ILE A 172 8.24 6.00 -18.95
CA ILE A 172 8.36 5.96 -17.49
C ILE A 172 9.77 6.31 -17.00
N LYS A 173 10.79 6.07 -17.82
CA LYS A 173 12.20 6.32 -17.45
C LYS A 173 12.53 7.80 -17.42
N THR A 174 11.92 8.58 -18.30
CA THR A 174 12.15 10.03 -18.42
C THR A 174 11.02 10.85 -17.79
N ALA A 175 10.03 10.19 -17.17
CA ALA A 175 8.95 10.87 -16.47
C ALA A 175 9.51 11.80 -15.39
N PRO A 176 9.03 13.07 -15.31
CA PRO A 176 9.53 14.09 -14.38
C PRO A 176 8.98 13.88 -12.95
N VAL A 177 9.18 12.68 -12.39
CA VAL A 177 8.63 12.28 -11.07
C VAL A 177 9.14 13.19 -9.96
N ASN A 178 10.43 13.52 -9.96
CA ASN A 178 11.04 14.35 -8.92
C ASN A 178 10.72 15.85 -9.06
N GLU A 179 10.31 16.29 -10.25
CA GLU A 179 9.95 17.68 -10.51
C GLU A 179 8.45 17.92 -10.29
N LEU A 180 7.60 17.04 -10.83
CA LEU A 180 6.15 17.16 -10.71
C LEU A 180 5.58 16.50 -9.47
N GLY A 181 6.20 15.46 -8.95
CA GLY A 181 5.74 14.73 -7.76
C GLY A 181 5.48 15.67 -6.58
N PRO A 182 6.47 16.46 -6.11
CA PRO A 182 6.29 17.39 -5.00
C PRO A 182 5.22 18.47 -5.26
N LEU A 183 5.15 18.98 -6.50
CA LEU A 183 4.19 20.03 -6.88
C LEU A 183 2.76 19.50 -6.88
N LEU A 184 2.55 18.28 -7.37
CA LEU A 184 1.24 17.67 -7.44
C LEU A 184 0.79 17.08 -6.11
N GLU A 185 1.72 16.54 -5.33
CA GLU A 185 1.48 16.03 -3.99
C GLU A 185 0.90 17.12 -3.08
N ASN A 186 1.41 18.35 -3.18
CA ASN A 186 0.99 19.52 -2.40
C ASN A 186 0.05 20.47 -3.17
N HIS A 187 -0.52 20.02 -4.30
CA HIS A 187 -1.36 20.88 -5.12
C HIS A 187 -2.60 21.33 -4.33
N GLU A 188 -2.98 22.60 -4.45
CA GLU A 188 -4.08 23.25 -3.69
C GLU A 188 -5.44 22.53 -3.76
N ARG A 189 -5.63 21.73 -4.81
CA ARG A 189 -6.85 20.93 -5.04
C ARG A 189 -6.90 19.65 -4.22
N PHE A 190 -5.83 19.26 -3.54
CA PHE A 190 -5.78 18.14 -2.60
C PHE A 190 -5.53 18.67 -1.17
N PRO A 191 -6.58 19.02 -0.41
CA PRO A 191 -6.44 19.54 0.95
C PRO A 191 -5.66 18.59 1.89
N GLU A 192 -5.73 17.28 1.64
CA GLU A 192 -5.04 16.25 2.41
C GLU A 192 -3.78 15.71 1.71
N ARG A 193 -3.26 16.43 0.70
CA ARG A 193 -2.19 15.98 -0.22
C ARG A 193 -2.60 14.71 -0.98
N ALA A 194 -1.78 14.24 -1.93
CA ALA A 194 -2.08 13.03 -2.69
C ALA A 194 -0.83 12.22 -3.07
N ASN A 195 -1.03 10.93 -3.33
CA ASN A 195 -0.01 10.09 -3.97
C ASN A 195 -0.09 10.30 -5.48
N ILE A 196 1.06 10.53 -6.11
CA ILE A 196 1.14 10.92 -7.52
C ILE A 196 1.73 9.78 -8.34
N GLY A 197 0.88 9.12 -9.13
CA GLY A 197 1.24 8.01 -9.99
C GLY A 197 1.50 8.46 -11.43
N PHE A 198 2.65 8.06 -11.99
CA PHE A 198 3.01 8.26 -13.39
C PHE A 198 2.90 6.93 -14.12
N ILE A 199 1.97 6.81 -15.07
CA ILE A 199 1.71 5.57 -15.79
C ILE A 199 2.20 5.64 -17.23
N GLN A 200 2.96 4.64 -17.65
CA GLN A 200 3.21 4.36 -19.06
C GLN A 200 2.36 3.14 -19.44
N VAL A 201 1.41 3.34 -20.36
CA VAL A 201 0.60 2.25 -20.89
C VAL A 201 1.41 1.51 -21.96
N VAL A 202 1.82 0.27 -21.67
CA VAL A 202 2.53 -0.58 -22.64
C VAL A 202 1.53 -1.25 -23.57
N ASN A 203 0.45 -1.77 -22.99
CA ASN A 203 -0.75 -2.25 -23.69
C ASN A 203 -1.94 -2.26 -22.70
N ARG A 204 -3.12 -2.72 -23.15
CA ARG A 204 -4.36 -2.69 -22.34
C ARG A 204 -4.30 -3.55 -21.07
N ASN A 205 -3.38 -4.51 -20.97
CA ASN A 205 -3.20 -5.39 -19.82
C ASN A 205 -1.85 -5.22 -19.12
N HIS A 206 -1.06 -4.20 -19.49
CA HIS A 206 0.28 -3.99 -18.93
C HIS A 206 0.65 -2.51 -18.86
N ILE A 207 0.99 -2.05 -17.66
CA ILE A 207 1.51 -0.70 -17.42
C ILE A 207 2.83 -0.76 -16.66
N LYS A 208 3.63 0.30 -16.82
CA LYS A 208 4.72 0.64 -15.90
C LYS A 208 4.30 1.83 -15.06
N LEU A 209 4.67 1.82 -13.78
CA LEU A 209 4.24 2.82 -12.80
C LEU A 209 5.40 3.26 -11.92
N ARG A 210 5.51 4.57 -11.71
CA ARG A 210 6.32 5.19 -10.66
C ARG A 210 5.41 6.04 -9.80
N VAL A 211 5.61 6.03 -8.48
CA VAL A 211 4.73 6.73 -7.54
C VAL A 211 5.55 7.62 -6.64
N PHE A 212 5.21 8.91 -6.60
CA PHE A 212 5.63 9.83 -5.56
C PHE A 212 4.58 9.81 -4.45
N GLU A 213 4.88 9.13 -3.35
CA GLU A 213 3.97 8.92 -2.23
C GLU A 213 3.90 10.13 -1.30
N ARG A 214 2.69 10.35 -0.78
CA ARG A 214 2.39 11.41 0.18
C ARG A 214 3.27 11.26 1.43
N GLY A 215 4.17 12.21 1.64
CA GLY A 215 5.07 12.26 2.80
C GLY A 215 6.28 11.31 2.73
N ALA A 216 6.44 10.53 1.66
CA ALA A 216 7.54 9.57 1.51
C ALA A 216 8.40 9.78 0.27
N GLY A 217 7.93 10.57 -0.71
CA GLY A 217 8.64 10.75 -1.98
C GLY A 217 8.51 9.52 -2.88
N GLU A 218 9.46 9.33 -3.80
CA GLU A 218 9.41 8.19 -4.70
C GLU A 218 9.79 6.88 -3.98
N THR A 219 8.88 5.90 -4.00
CA THR A 219 9.07 4.60 -3.35
C THR A 219 9.28 3.47 -4.37
N GLN A 220 9.82 2.34 -3.91
CA GLN A 220 10.03 1.16 -4.78
C GLN A 220 8.72 0.51 -5.20
N ALA A 221 7.68 0.58 -4.37
CA ALA A 221 6.38 0.00 -4.67
C ALA A 221 5.27 0.61 -3.81
N CYS A 222 4.22 1.11 -4.45
CA CYS A 222 3.00 1.56 -3.79
C CYS A 222 1.81 0.71 -4.24
N GLY A 223 1.33 -0.20 -3.39
CA GLY A 223 0.24 -1.12 -3.72
C GLY A 223 -1.09 -0.40 -4.00
N SER A 224 -1.48 0.57 -3.17
CA SER A 224 -2.67 1.39 -3.41
C SER A 224 -2.52 2.30 -4.63
N GLY A 225 -1.30 2.78 -4.92
CA GLY A 225 -0.97 3.51 -6.15
C GLY A 225 -1.15 2.67 -7.41
N ALA A 226 -0.71 1.41 -7.40
CA ALA A 226 -0.96 0.46 -8.48
C ALA A 226 -2.45 0.20 -8.71
N CYS A 227 -3.21 0.05 -7.62
CA CYS A 227 -4.66 -0.09 -7.67
C CYS A 227 -5.34 1.15 -8.28
N GLY A 228 -4.98 2.34 -7.79
CA GLY A 228 -5.53 3.61 -8.28
C GLY A 228 -5.18 3.86 -9.75
N ALA A 229 -3.95 3.55 -10.17
CA ALA A 229 -3.50 3.65 -11.55
C ALA A 229 -4.32 2.79 -12.51
N VAL A 230 -4.55 1.52 -12.15
CA VAL A 230 -5.35 0.60 -12.97
C VAL A 230 -6.82 1.00 -12.98
N ALA A 231 -7.37 1.38 -11.82
CA ALA A 231 -8.74 1.87 -11.73
C ALA A 231 -8.96 3.09 -12.66
N VAL A 232 -8.05 4.07 -12.62
CA VAL A 232 -8.09 5.24 -13.51
C VAL A 232 -7.99 4.84 -14.97
N GLY A 233 -7.03 3.98 -15.34
CA GLY A 233 -6.86 3.54 -16.72
C GLY A 233 -8.08 2.78 -17.25
N ILE A 234 -8.74 1.96 -16.44
CA ILE A 234 -10.01 1.30 -16.79
C ILE A 234 -11.12 2.34 -16.96
N MET A 235 -11.26 3.28 -16.00
CA MET A 235 -12.29 4.34 -16.06
C MET A 235 -12.16 5.20 -17.33
N GLN A 236 -10.92 5.46 -17.75
CA GLN A 236 -10.59 6.20 -18.97
C GLN A 236 -10.67 5.36 -20.26
N GLY A 237 -10.91 4.05 -20.17
CA GLY A 237 -10.99 3.14 -21.32
C GLY A 237 -9.64 2.73 -21.92
N LEU A 238 -8.53 3.05 -21.24
CA LEU A 238 -7.17 2.76 -21.65
C LEU A 238 -6.75 1.32 -21.34
N LEU A 239 -7.30 0.75 -20.26
CA LEU A 239 -6.95 -0.57 -19.75
C LEU A 239 -8.16 -1.49 -19.66
N ASP A 240 -7.90 -2.80 -19.68
CA ASP A 240 -8.89 -3.85 -19.46
C ASP A 240 -8.93 -4.25 -17.98
N SER A 241 -9.83 -5.17 -17.62
CA SER A 241 -10.14 -5.51 -16.22
C SER A 241 -9.05 -6.27 -15.46
N ASN A 242 -7.99 -6.72 -16.13
CA ASN A 242 -6.90 -7.48 -15.54
C ASN A 242 -5.56 -6.97 -16.08
N VAL A 243 -4.75 -6.35 -15.22
CA VAL A 243 -3.59 -5.56 -15.61
C VAL A 243 -2.38 -5.92 -14.76
N GLN A 244 -1.27 -6.27 -15.42
CA GLN A 244 0.03 -6.33 -14.77
C GLN A 244 0.59 -4.91 -14.63
N VAL A 245 1.07 -4.57 -13.43
CA VAL A 245 1.67 -3.29 -13.09
C VAL A 245 3.11 -3.52 -12.70
N ASP A 246 4.06 -3.01 -13.49
CA ASP A 246 5.47 -3.03 -13.15
C ASP A 246 5.86 -1.75 -12.40
N LEU A 247 6.26 -1.90 -11.14
CA LEU A 247 6.83 -0.88 -10.26
C LEU A 247 8.37 -1.03 -10.24
N PRO A 248 9.11 -0.03 -9.71
CA PRO A 248 10.56 -0.17 -9.55
C PRO A 248 10.99 -1.44 -8.80
N GLY A 249 10.25 -1.83 -7.76
CA GLY A 249 10.51 -2.99 -6.92
C GLY A 249 9.96 -4.33 -7.41
N GLY A 250 9.29 -4.37 -8.57
CA GLY A 250 8.73 -5.58 -9.18
C GLY A 250 7.28 -5.43 -9.61
N SER A 251 6.55 -6.53 -9.79
CA SER A 251 5.23 -6.51 -10.45
C SER A 251 4.08 -6.91 -9.54
N LEU A 252 2.92 -6.27 -9.77
CA LEU A 252 1.63 -6.63 -9.17
C LEU A 252 0.63 -6.99 -10.26
N GLN A 253 -0.29 -7.90 -9.95
CA GLN A 253 -1.47 -8.15 -10.77
C GLN A 253 -2.67 -7.44 -10.16
N ILE A 254 -3.32 -6.56 -10.93
CA ILE A 254 -4.51 -5.84 -10.49
C ILE A 254 -5.72 -6.29 -11.30
N GLU A 255 -6.80 -6.61 -10.61
CA GLU A 255 -8.07 -7.04 -11.21
C GLU A 255 -9.21 -6.16 -10.71
N TRP A 256 -9.95 -5.55 -11.64
CA TRP A 256 -11.13 -4.77 -11.32
C TRP A 256 -12.19 -4.91 -12.41
N LYS A 257 -13.40 -5.32 -12.01
CA LYS A 257 -14.54 -5.51 -12.91
C LYS A 257 -15.31 -4.21 -13.20
N GLY A 258 -14.85 -3.07 -12.68
CA GLY A 258 -15.50 -1.77 -12.80
C GLY A 258 -16.35 -1.40 -11.59
N VAL A 259 -17.09 -0.30 -11.74
CA VAL A 259 -17.94 0.29 -10.68
C VAL A 259 -18.92 -0.74 -10.13
N GLY A 260 -19.11 -0.75 -8.80
CA GLY A 260 -19.91 -1.72 -8.06
C GLY A 260 -19.18 -3.00 -7.70
N HIS A 261 -17.89 -3.13 -8.04
CA HIS A 261 -17.08 -4.30 -7.72
C HIS A 261 -15.81 -3.94 -6.95
N PRO A 262 -15.36 -4.80 -6.02
CA PRO A 262 -14.07 -4.65 -5.37
C PRO A 262 -12.92 -4.81 -6.37
N LEU A 263 -11.86 -4.05 -6.13
CA LEU A 263 -10.57 -4.20 -6.79
C LEU A 263 -9.71 -5.18 -6.00
N TYR A 264 -9.02 -6.08 -6.71
CA TYR A 264 -8.10 -7.04 -6.12
C TYR A 264 -6.68 -6.75 -6.56
N MET A 265 -5.75 -6.89 -5.62
CA MET A 265 -4.32 -6.78 -5.86
C MET A 265 -3.66 -8.11 -5.49
N THR A 266 -2.89 -8.68 -6.40
CA THR A 266 -2.08 -9.88 -6.14
C THR A 266 -0.61 -9.55 -6.33
N GLY A 267 0.22 -9.97 -5.38
CA GLY A 267 1.66 -9.77 -5.46
C GLY A 267 2.42 -10.66 -4.49
N ASP A 268 3.74 -10.61 -4.61
CA ASP A 268 4.62 -11.40 -3.77
C ASP A 268 4.79 -10.77 -2.39
N ALA A 269 5.12 -11.61 -1.42
CA ALA A 269 5.56 -11.23 -0.08
C ALA A 269 6.63 -12.21 0.39
N THR A 270 7.80 -11.67 0.74
CA THR A 270 9.03 -12.43 0.95
C THR A 270 9.45 -12.36 2.41
N HIS A 271 9.72 -13.52 3.03
CA HIS A 271 10.43 -13.61 4.30
C HIS A 271 11.94 -13.45 4.06
N ILE A 272 12.61 -12.67 4.89
CA ILE A 272 14.05 -12.42 4.78
C ILE A 272 14.80 -13.14 5.90
N TYR A 273 14.48 -12.84 7.15
CA TYR A 273 15.12 -13.45 8.32
C TYR A 273 14.20 -13.39 9.55
N ASP A 274 14.52 -14.19 10.55
CA ASP A 274 13.95 -14.10 11.89
C ASP A 274 14.96 -13.48 12.85
N GLY A 275 14.46 -12.70 13.80
CA GLY A 275 15.27 -11.97 14.75
C GLY A 275 14.70 -11.98 16.15
N PHE A 276 15.55 -11.60 17.09
CA PHE A 276 15.23 -11.49 18.50
C PHE A 276 15.92 -10.25 19.07
N ILE A 277 15.19 -9.43 19.82
CA ILE A 277 15.72 -8.20 20.40
C ILE A 277 15.25 -8.05 21.85
N LYS A 278 16.10 -7.44 22.67
CA LYS A 278 15.76 -7.03 24.03
C LYS A 278 15.50 -5.52 24.02
N LEU A 279 14.27 -5.14 24.36
CA LEU A 279 13.82 -3.74 24.44
C LEU A 279 14.28 -3.06 25.72
#